data_AF-A0A9D1S8W5-F1
#
_entry.id   AF-A0A9D1S8W5-F1
#
_cell.length_a   1.000
_cell.length_b   1.000
_cell.length_c   1.000
_cell.angle_alpha   90.00
_cell.angle_beta   90.00
_cell.angle_gamma   90.00
#
_symmetry.space_group_name_H-M   'P 1'
#
loop_
_entity.id
_entity.type
_entity.pdbx_description
1 polymer ?
#
loop_
_entity_poly.entity_id
_entity_poly.type
_entity_poly.pdbx_seq_one_letter_code
_entity_poly.pdbx_strand_id
1 'polypeptide(L)' 'MDNNYTFERFEKELDEGYQMFYTYVRNRYLLFKTAENCYTQKLISEYDKNPQPRQIVVTHKRIEEMFPFMEDIEYRIGI' A
#
# COMPACT_ATOMS: atom_id res chain seq x y z
N MET A 1 2.12 -15.35 3.04
CA MET A 1 2.97 -14.58 2.12
C MET A 1 4.07 -15.50 1.62
N ASP A 2 4.28 -15.60 0.31
CA ASP A 2 5.48 -16.27 -0.22
C ASP A 2 6.72 -15.72 0.47
N ASN A 3 7.56 -16.60 1.01
CA ASN A 3 8.76 -16.27 1.81
C ASN A 3 9.82 -15.41 1.07
N ASN A 4 9.53 -14.99 -0.17
CA ASN A 4 10.43 -14.23 -1.03
C ASN A 4 9.93 -12.81 -1.37
N TYR A 5 8.77 -12.37 -0.85
CA TYR A 5 8.31 -10.98 -1.08
C TYR A 5 8.95 -10.04 -0.06
N THR A 6 10.03 -9.37 -0.47
CA THR A 6 10.79 -8.44 0.36
C THR A 6 10.31 -7.01 0.21
N PHE A 7 10.61 -6.18 1.20
CA PHE A 7 10.33 -4.74 1.15
C PHE A 7 11.03 -4.06 -0.04
N GLU A 8 12.29 -4.43 -0.33
CA GLU A 8 13.04 -3.89 -1.48
C GLU A 8 12.31 -4.12 -2.81
N ARG A 9 11.71 -5.30 -2.98
CA ARG A 9 10.94 -5.61 -4.19
C ARG A 9 9.66 -4.78 -4.24
N PHE A 10 8.94 -4.68 -3.12
CA PHE A 10 7.73 -3.88 -3.00
C PHE A 10 8.00 -2.40 -3.29
N GLU A 11 9.08 -1.84 -2.74
CA GLU A 11 9.52 -0.47 -2.99
C GLU A 11 9.85 -0.25 -4.47
N LYS A 12 10.63 -1.16 -5.06
CA LYS A 12 10.98 -1.08 -6.49
C LYS A 12 9.74 -1.10 -7.39
N GLU A 13 8.78 -1.98 -7.11
CA GLU A 13 7.52 -2.06 -7.86
C GLU A 13 6.70 -0.76 -7.67
N LEU A 14 6.62 -0.20 -6.46
CA LEU A 14 5.98 1.12 -6.28
C LEU A 14 6.69 2.25 -7.03
N ASP A 15 8.02 2.20 -7.08
CA ASP A 15 8.86 3.18 -7.76
C ASP A 15 8.77 3.12 -9.28
N GLU A 16 8.55 1.94 -9.83
CA GLU A 16 8.24 1.70 -11.25
C GLU A 16 6.80 2.13 -11.62
N GLY A 17 5.99 2.58 -10.63
CA GLY A 17 4.66 3.13 -10.85
C GLY A 17 3.52 2.11 -10.72
N TYR A 18 3.79 0.93 -10.16
CA TYR A 18 2.75 -0.07 -9.94
C TYR A 18 1.77 0.39 -8.88
N GLN A 19 0.52 -0.05 -9.04
CA GLN A 19 -0.55 0.15 -8.08
C GLN A 19 -0.66 -1.08 -7.19
N MET A 20 -0.38 -0.91 -5.90
CA MET A 20 -0.41 -1.99 -4.91
C MET A 20 -1.72 -1.99 -4.15
N PHE A 21 -2.45 -3.09 -4.21
CA PHE A 21 -3.56 -3.36 -3.34
C PHE A 21 -3.07 -4.19 -2.16
N TYR A 22 -3.49 -3.83 -0.96
CA TYR A 22 -3.13 -4.58 0.24
C TYR A 22 -4.21 -4.46 1.30
N THR A 23 -4.31 -5.47 2.15
CA THR A 23 -5.15 -5.46 3.33
C THR A 23 -4.30 -5.01 4.52
N TYR A 24 -4.80 -4.04 5.29
CA TYR A 24 -4.19 -3.60 6.54
C TYR A 24 -5.28 -3.27 7.56
N VAL A 25 -5.19 -3.81 8.77
CA VAL A 25 -6.19 -3.61 9.83
C VAL A 25 -7.62 -3.88 9.33
N ARG A 26 -7.81 -5.02 8.62
CA ARG A 26 -9.10 -5.47 8.05
C ARG A 26 -9.70 -4.55 6.97
N ASN A 27 -8.95 -3.56 6.49
CA ASN A 27 -9.36 -2.67 5.43
C ASN A 27 -8.51 -2.89 4.18
N ARG A 28 -9.15 -2.85 3.01
CA ARG A 28 -8.45 -2.93 1.73
C ARG A 28 -8.02 -1.54 1.28
N TYR A 29 -6.76 -1.38 0.93
CA TYR A 29 -6.16 -0.15 0.44
C TYR A 29 -5.55 -0.31 -0.94
N LEU A 30 -5.43 0.82 -1.62
CA LEU A 30 -4.64 1.03 -2.83
C LEU A 30 -3.49 2.00 -2.49
N LEU A 31 -2.26 1.60 -2.76
CA LEU A 31 -1.05 2.41 -2.65
C LEU A 31 -0.50 2.67 -4.04
N PHE A 32 -0.07 3.91 -4.28
CA PHE A 32 0.67 4.26 -5.48
C PHE A 32 1.60 5.45 -5.19
N LYS A 33 2.73 5.50 -5.90
CA LYS A 33 3.69 6.59 -5.77
C LYS A 33 3.10 7.89 -6.29
N THR A 34 3.32 8.99 -5.57
CA THR A 34 2.84 10.33 -5.95
C THR A 34 3.98 11.32 -6.09
N ALA A 35 4.97 11.24 -5.22
CA ALA A 35 6.20 12.02 -5.30
C ALA A 35 7.37 11.22 -4.71
N GLU A 36 8.58 11.77 -4.74
CA GLU A 36 9.74 11.16 -4.10
C GLU A 36 9.50 10.98 -2.59
N ASN A 37 9.70 9.75 -2.07
CA ASN A 37 9.44 9.34 -0.68
C ASN A 37 7.99 9.50 -0.19
N CYS A 38 7.04 9.80 -1.08
CA CYS A 38 5.63 10.05 -0.75
C CYS A 38 4.70 9.18 -1.62
N TYR A 39 3.83 8.45 -0.95
CA TYR A 39 2.89 7.52 -1.57
C TYR A 39 1.48 7.86 -1.14
N THR A 40 0.51 7.73 -2.04
CA THR A 40 -0.89 7.94 -1.70
C THR A 40 -1.54 6.61 -1.38
N GLN A 41 -2.11 6.50 -0.17
CA GLN A 41 -2.94 5.38 0.25
C GLN A 41 -4.41 5.79 0.13
N LYS A 42 -5.18 5.03 -0.65
CA LYS A 42 -6.63 5.18 -0.80
C LYS A 42 -7.35 3.98 -0.20
N LEU A 43 -8.40 4.22 0.55
CA LEU A 43 -9.28 3.19 1.07
C LEU A 43 -10.19 2.68 -0.06
N ILE A 44 -10.28 1.35 -0.22
CA ILE A 44 -11.11 0.69 -1.23
C ILE A 44 -12.38 0.08 -0.61
N SER A 45 -12.28 -0.53 0.57
CA SER A 45 -13.46 -1.07 1.28
C SER A 45 -13.83 -0.19 2.46
N GLU A 46 -15.03 0.39 2.42
CA GLU A 46 -15.61 1.11 3.56
C GLU A 46 -16.43 0.15 4.41
N TYR A 47 -15.89 -0.24 5.56
CA TYR A 47 -16.75 -0.73 6.65
C TYR A 47 -17.46 0.48 7.26
N ASP A 48 -18.77 0.33 7.55
CA ASP A 48 -19.71 1.35 8.05
C ASP A 48 -19.24 2.17 9.27
N LYS A 49 -18.18 1.74 9.96
CA LYS A 49 -17.59 2.42 11.13
C LYS A 49 -16.07 2.48 11.07
N ASN A 50 -15.51 2.91 9.93
CA ASN A 50 -14.06 3.10 9.82
C ASN A 50 -13.68 4.58 10.09
N PRO A 51 -12.99 4.90 11.20
CA PRO A 51 -12.54 6.26 11.49
C PRO A 51 -11.35 6.72 10.61
N GLN A 52 -10.80 5.84 9.76
CA GLN A 52 -9.66 6.18 8.92
C GLN A 52 -10.04 7.04 7.71
N PRO A 53 -9.15 7.94 7.26
CA PRO A 53 -9.44 8.80 6.12
C PRO A 53 -9.51 7.98 4.83
N ARG A 54 -10.39 8.38 3.91
CA ARG A 54 -10.53 7.76 2.58
C ARG A 54 -9.25 7.84 1.75
N GLN A 55 -8.45 8.88 1.96
CA GLN A 55 -7.18 9.08 1.27
C GLN A 55 -6.18 9.76 2.20
N ILE A 56 -4.96 9.22 2.28
CA ILE A 56 -3.84 9.83 3.01
C ILE A 56 -2.56 9.77 2.18
N VAL A 57 -1.66 10.73 2.39
CA VAL A 57 -0.29 10.64 1.92
C VAL A 57 0.54 9.99 3.03
N VAL A 58 1.29 8.96 2.65
CA VAL A 58 2.11 8.12 3.52
C VAL A 58 3.56 8.30 3.10
N THR A 59 4.46 8.47 4.07
CA THR A 59 5.89 8.56 3.82
C THR A 59 6.51 7.17 3.65
N HIS A 60 7.67 7.10 2.99
CA HIS A 60 8.46 5.87 2.86
C HIS A 60 8.63 5.13 4.20
N LYS A 61 9.11 5.83 5.24
CA LYS A 61 9.32 5.25 6.58
C LYS A 61 8.05 4.61 7.15
N ARG A 62 6.89 5.21 6.91
CA ARG A 62 5.63 4.68 7.42
C ARG A 62 5.21 3.40 6.70
N ILE A 63 5.50 3.28 5.42
CA ILE A 63 5.24 2.05 4.65
C ILE A 63 6.17 0.93 5.14
N GLU A 64 7.44 1.22 5.36
CA GLU A 64 8.41 0.27 5.91
C GLU A 64 7.93 -0.30 7.26
N GLU A 65 7.40 0.56 8.14
CA GLU A 65 6.79 0.12 9.42
C GLU A 65 5.52 -0.72 9.23
N MET A 66 4.73 -0.45 8.19
CA MET A 66 3.46 -1.14 7.93
C MET A 66 3.65 -2.46 7.19
N PHE A 67 4.67 -2.58 6.34
CA PHE A 67 4.90 -3.69 5.43
C PHE A 67 4.84 -5.08 6.10
N PRO A 68 5.44 -5.31 7.31
CA PRO A 68 5.36 -6.60 7.99
C PRO A 68 3.94 -7.03 8.39
N PHE A 69 3.00 -6.08 8.44
CA PHE A 69 1.62 -6.29 8.87
C PHE A 69 0.63 -6.19 7.70
N MET A 70 1.11 -6.01 6.47
CA MET A 70 0.26 -6.03 5.28
C MET A 70 -0.11 -7.48 4.95
N GLU A 71 -1.33 -7.68 4.46
CA GLU A 71 -1.86 -8.97 4.03
C GLU A 71 -2.43 -8.85 2.62
N ASP A 72 -2.58 -9.97 1.91
CA ASP A 72 -3.18 -10.03 0.56
C ASP A 72 -2.65 -8.98 -0.43
N ILE A 73 -1.32 -8.84 -0.50
CA ILE A 73 -0.68 -7.88 -1.42
C ILE A 73 -0.89 -8.34 -2.87
N GLU A 74 -1.51 -7.50 -3.67
CA GLU A 74 -1.75 -7.70 -5.11
C GLU A 74 -1.28 -6.47 -5.87
N TYR A 75 -0.60 -6.64 -6.99
CA TYR A 75 -0.18 -5.52 -7.83
C TYR A 75 -0.97 -5.50 -9.14
N ARG A 76 -1.28 -4.29 -9.62
CA ARG A 76 -1.76 -4.06 -10.98
C ARG A 76 -0.78 -3.16 -11.72
N ILE A 77 -0.41 -3.60 -12.93
CA ILE A 77 0.27 -2.76 -13.91
C ILE A 77 -0.79 -1.79 -14.45
N GLY A 78 -0.62 -0.49 -14.19
CA GLY A 78 -1.39 0.53 -14.89
C GLY A 78 -1.04 0.47 -16.38
N ILE A 79 -2.05 0.39 -17.26
CA ILE A 79 -1.89 0.49 -18.72
C ILE A 79 -1.31 1.86 -19.07
#